data_AF-A0AAV5J1M8-F1
#
_entry.id   AF-A0AAV5J1M8-F1
#
_cell.length_a   1.000
_cell.length_b   1.000
_cell.length_c   1.000
_cell.angle_alpha   90.00
_cell.angle_beta   90.00
_cell.angle_gamma   90.00
#
_symmetry.space_group_name_H-M   'P 1'
#
loop_
_entity.id
_entity.type
_entity.pdbx_description
1 polymer ?
#
loop_
_entity_poly.entity_id
_entity_poly.type
_entity_poly.pdbx_seq_one_letter_code
_entity_poly.pdbx_strand_id
1 'polypeptide(L)' 'MIYEDRMRGSIDQVEAVIHFEDDTEELQRWDQQIVGVCQALNDILDGMAKMGLAVPV' A
#
# COMPACT_ATOMS: atom_id res chain seq x y z
N MET A 1 -3.25 -20.19 15.79
CA MET A 1 -2.97 -19.06 14.88
C MET A 1 -2.08 -19.46 13.72
N ILE A 2 -0.75 -19.54 13.85
CA ILE A 2 0.14 -19.94 12.73
C ILE A 2 -0.08 -21.41 12.33
N TYR A 3 -0.02 -22.35 13.27
CA TYR A 3 -0.28 -23.78 13.01
C TYR A 3 -1.72 -24.07 12.53
N GLU A 4 -2.67 -23.22 12.92
CA GLU A 4 -4.08 -23.33 12.53
C GLU A 4 -4.37 -22.66 11.18
N ASP A 5 -3.34 -22.16 10.49
CA ASP A 5 -3.44 -21.42 9.22
C ASP A 5 -4.33 -20.16 9.28
N ARG A 6 -4.48 -19.60 10.49
CA ARG A 6 -5.27 -18.38 10.76
C ARG A 6 -4.39 -17.12 10.78
N MET A 7 -3.10 -17.26 10.55
CA MET A 7 -2.09 -16.20 10.57
C MET A 7 -0.86 -16.68 9.80
N ARG A 8 -0.39 -15.89 8.83
CA ARG A 8 0.83 -16.19 8.08
C ARG A 8 2.04 -15.56 8.76
N GLY A 9 3.10 -16.33 8.94
CA GLY A 9 4.29 -15.90 9.66
C GLY A 9 5.07 -17.06 10.29
N SER A 10 6.18 -16.71 10.93
CA SER A 10 7.09 -17.66 11.59
C SER A 10 7.61 -17.12 12.93
N ILE A 11 8.08 -18.04 13.79
CA ILE A 11 8.64 -17.72 15.11
C ILE A 11 10.13 -18.05 15.09
N ASP A 12 10.97 -17.03 15.21
CA ASP A 12 12.39 -17.20 15.51
C ASP A 12 12.57 -17.35 17.02
N GLN A 13 12.98 -18.56 17.44
CA GLN A 13 13.17 -18.88 18.85
C GLN A 13 14.56 -18.46 19.39
N VAL A 14 15.53 -18.21 18.52
CA VAL A 14 16.89 -17.77 18.90
C VAL A 14 16.86 -16.29 19.22
N GLU A 15 16.22 -15.50 18.35
CA GLU A 15 16.09 -14.04 18.53
C GLU A 15 14.86 -13.65 19.34
N ALA A 16 13.97 -14.60 19.63
CA ALA A 16 12.68 -14.38 20.28
C ALA A 16 11.80 -13.36 19.54
N VAL A 17 11.83 -13.40 18.20
CA VAL A 17 11.11 -12.50 17.29
C VAL A 17 10.02 -13.27 16.53
N ILE A 18 8.90 -12.61 16.25
CA ILE A 18 7.82 -13.14 15.40
C ILE A 18 7.85 -12.37 14.08
N HIS A 19 7.98 -13.10 12.97
CA HIS A 19 7.87 -12.54 11.63
C HIS A 19 6.45 -12.72 11.12
N PHE A 20 5.81 -11.63 10.70
CA PHE A 20 4.54 -11.68 9.99
C PHE A 20 4.82 -11.61 8.50
N GLU A 21 4.26 -12.55 7.76
CA GLU A 21 4.31 -12.50 6.30
C GLU A 21 3.18 -11.58 5.81
N ASP A 22 3.53 -10.64 4.93
CA ASP A 22 2.57 -9.93 4.09
C ASP A 22 2.54 -10.67 2.74
N ASP A 23 1.34 -10.98 2.26
CA ASP A 23 1.12 -11.70 1.01
C ASP A 23 1.40 -10.84 -0.22
N THR A 24 1.63 -9.54 0.01
CA THR A 24 1.85 -8.57 -1.06
C THR A 24 3.33 -8.54 -1.42
N GLU A 25 3.66 -9.01 -2.62
CA GLU A 25 4.99 -8.87 -3.19
C GLU A 25 5.41 -7.38 -3.22
N GLU A 26 6.65 -7.07 -2.83
CA GLU A 26 7.12 -5.68 -2.71
C GLU A 26 6.95 -4.88 -4.00
N LEU A 27 7.19 -5.51 -5.16
CA LEU A 27 7.00 -4.88 -6.47
C LEU A 27 5.53 -4.61 -6.78
N GLN A 28 4.63 -5.53 -6.42
CA GLN A 28 3.19 -5.30 -6.60
C GLN A 28 2.71 -4.15 -5.69
N ARG A 29 3.23 -4.07 -4.45
CA ARG A 29 2.94 -2.96 -3.55
C ARG A 29 3.46 -1.63 -4.11
N TRP A 30 4.66 -1.62 -4.70
CA TRP A 30 5.20 -0.46 -5.39
C TRP A 30 4.25 0.00 -6.52
N ASP A 31 3.81 -0.91 -7.38
CA ASP A 31 2.92 -0.57 -8.50
C ASP A 31 1.58 0.00 -8.00
N GLN A 32 1.00 -0.61 -6.96
CA GLN A 32 -0.20 -0.09 -6.31
C GLN A 32 0.00 1.32 -5.75
N GLN A 33 1.17 1.60 -5.17
CA GLN A 33 1.50 2.95 -4.67
C GLN A 33 1.61 3.96 -5.80
N ILE A 34 2.24 3.61 -6.93
CA ILE A 34 2.29 4.49 -8.11
C ILE A 34 0.87 4.83 -8.58
N VAL A 35 0.02 3.80 -8.75
CA VAL A 35 -1.36 4.00 -9.18
C VAL A 35 -2.12 4.89 -8.20
N GLY A 36 -1.96 4.65 -6.90
CA GLY A 36 -2.60 5.45 -5.86
C GLY A 36 -2.18 6.92 -5.88
N VAL A 37 -0.89 7.20 -6.09
CA VAL A 37 -0.38 8.57 -6.21
C VAL A 37 -0.92 9.26 -7.46
N CYS A 38 -0.93 8.57 -8.60
CA CYS A 38 -1.49 9.11 -9.84
C CYS A 38 -2.98 9.43 -9.69
N GLN A 39 -3.74 8.54 -9.03
CA GLN A 39 -5.16 8.77 -8.78
C GLN A 39 -5.39 9.98 -7.87
N ALA A 40 -4.64 10.08 -6.77
CA ALA A 40 -4.74 11.21 -5.85
C ALA A 40 -4.41 12.55 -6.54
N LEU A 41 -3.41 12.56 -7.44
CA LEU A 41 -3.09 13.74 -8.23
C LEU A 41 -4.25 14.13 -9.14
N ASN A 42 -4.85 13.18 -9.84
CA ASN A 42 -6.01 13.43 -10.71
C ASN A 42 -7.19 13.99 -9.91
N ASP A 43 -7.48 13.41 -8.74
CA ASP A 43 -8.58 13.86 -7.88
C ASP A 43 -8.37 15.32 -7.40
N ILE A 44 -7.12 15.71 -7.12
CA ILE A 44 -6.75 17.08 -6.77
C ILE A 44 -6.96 18.01 -7.96
N LEU A 45 -6.48 17.64 -9.16
CA LEU A 45 -6.63 18.46 -10.37
C LEU A 45 -8.11 18.65 -10.73
N ASP A 46 -8.91 17.59 -10.64
CA ASP A 46 -10.36 17.66 -10.84
C ASP A 46 -11.04 18.54 -9.78
N GLY A 47 -10.58 18.46 -8.53
CA GLY A 47 -11.03 19.34 -7.44
C GLY A 47 -10.72 20.81 -7.73
N MET A 48 -9.51 21.12 -8.17
CA MET A 48 -9.10 22.47 -8.55
C MET A 48 -9.91 23.01 -9.72
N ALA A 49 -10.14 22.20 -10.75
CA ALA A 49 -10.96 22.57 -11.90
C ALA A 49 -12.41 22.88 -11.49
N LYS A 50 -13.02 22.09 -10.60
CA LYS A 50 -14.36 22.34 -10.04
C LYS A 50 -14.43 23.65 -9.26
N MET A 51 -13.33 24.05 -8.63
CA MET A 51 -13.22 25.33 -7.91
C MET A 51 -12.95 26.54 -8.83
N GLY A 52 -12.83 26.33 -10.15
CA GLY A 52 -12.54 27.39 -11.12
C GLY A 52 -11.10 27.90 -11.06
N LEU A 53 -10.19 27.14 -10.45
CA LEU A 53 -8.76 27.44 -10.45
C LEU A 53 -8.18 27.05 -11.82
N ALA A 54 -7.31 27.90 -12.38
CA ALA A 54 -6.59 27.57 -13.60
C ALA A 54 -5.62 26.41 -13.30
N VAL A 55 -5.89 25.24 -13.91
CA VAL A 55 -4.99 24.10 -13.86
C VAL A 55 -3.97 24.27 -14.98
N PRO A 56 -2.66 24.43 -14.69
CA PRO A 56 -1.64 24.39 -15.72
C PRO A 56 -1.57 22.95 -16.25
N VAL A 57 -2.00 22.77 -17.50
CA VAL A 57 -1.88 21.53 -18.26
C VAL A 57 -0.63 21.61 -19.13
#